data_AF-A0A8T3Q195-F1
#
_entry.id   AF-A0A8T3Q195-F1
#
_cell.length_a   1.000
_cell.length_b   1.000
_cell.length_c   1.000
_cell.angle_alpha   90.00
_cell.angle_beta   90.00
_cell.angle_gamma   90.00
#
_symmetry.space_group_name_H-M   'P 1'
#
loop_
_entity.id
_entity.type
_entity.pdbx_description
1 polymer ?
#
loop_
_entity_poly.entity_id
_entity_poly.type
_entity_poly.pdbx_seq_one_letter_code
_entity_poly.pdbx_strand_id
1 'polypeptide(L)'
;MLMTETDWRRADRQRRRAGRGIEVHRTIGSTNDRARELLDEPGGEGRAVVAEEQTAGRGRRGRSWLSPPGLNLTVSVGIRPRLTARDAWQLAAAAGLAARAACAQHVPVALKWPNDLVAADGAKLGGLLIETTVDGDRVGSAVVGIGLNVNWRRPDVPAGATSLADLAGG
;
A
#
# COMPACT_ATOMS: atom_id res chain seq x y z
N MET A 1 9.75 -17.30 -11.47
CA MET A 1 8.46 -17.65 -12.11
C MET A 1 7.71 -16.35 -12.33
N LEU A 2 7.78 -15.80 -13.54
CA LEU A 2 7.09 -14.55 -13.89
C LEU A 2 5.58 -14.85 -13.90
N MET A 3 4.85 -14.34 -12.92
CA MET A 3 3.39 -14.45 -12.88
C MET A 3 2.81 -13.69 -14.08
N THR A 4 1.99 -14.36 -14.87
CA THR A 4 1.33 -13.75 -16.03
C THR A 4 0.05 -13.04 -15.59
N GLU A 5 -0.44 -12.10 -16.40
CA GLU A 5 -1.69 -11.33 -16.19
C GLU A 5 -2.92 -12.22 -15.88
N THR A 6 -2.85 -13.50 -16.27
CA THR A 6 -3.89 -14.52 -16.15
C THR A 6 -4.12 -15.01 -14.71
N ASP A 7 -3.10 -14.98 -13.84
CA ASP A 7 -3.18 -15.60 -12.51
C ASP A 7 -4.09 -14.81 -11.55
N TRP A 8 -4.21 -13.49 -11.73
CA TRP A 8 -5.08 -12.62 -10.92
C TRP A 8 -6.58 -12.80 -11.19
N ARG A 9 -6.95 -13.32 -12.37
CA ARG A 9 -8.36 -13.44 -12.78
C ARG A 9 -9.08 -14.65 -12.19
N ARG A 10 -8.36 -15.66 -11.68
CA ARG A 10 -8.92 -16.96 -11.26
C ARG A 10 -9.43 -17.02 -9.82
N ALA A 11 -9.15 -16.02 -8.99
CA ALA A 11 -9.69 -15.99 -7.64
C ALA A 11 -11.07 -15.34 -7.60
N ASP A 12 -12.03 -16.00 -6.95
CA ASP A 12 -13.43 -15.58 -6.82
C ASP A 12 -13.56 -14.08 -6.47
N ARG A 13 -13.87 -13.27 -7.49
CA ARG A 13 -13.97 -11.81 -7.37
C ARG A 13 -15.18 -11.39 -6.53
N GLN A 14 -16.20 -12.24 -6.41
CA GLN A 14 -17.46 -11.88 -5.76
C GLN A 14 -17.32 -11.72 -4.24
N ARG A 15 -16.39 -12.43 -3.60
CA ARG A 15 -16.17 -12.36 -2.14
C ARG A 15 -15.04 -11.43 -1.70
N ARG A 16 -14.21 -10.95 -2.63
CA ARG A 16 -13.08 -10.06 -2.30
C ARG A 16 -13.58 -8.67 -1.93
N ARG A 17 -13.03 -8.07 -0.87
CA ARG A 17 -13.25 -6.65 -0.51
C ARG A 17 -12.20 -5.71 -1.13
N ALA A 18 -11.10 -6.25 -1.62
CA ALA A 18 -10.00 -5.52 -2.25
C ALA A 18 -9.53 -6.26 -3.52
N GLY A 19 -9.06 -5.51 -4.52
CA GLY A 19 -8.60 -6.04 -5.80
C GLY A 19 -9.74 -6.49 -6.74
N ARG A 20 -10.90 -5.82 -6.69
CA ARG A 20 -12.04 -6.08 -7.61
C ARG A 20 -11.79 -5.60 -9.04
N GLY A 21 -10.87 -4.65 -9.17
CA GLY A 21 -10.31 -4.10 -10.41
C GLY A 21 -9.03 -3.33 -10.07
N ILE A 22 -8.25 -2.97 -11.09
CA ILE A 22 -7.01 -2.20 -10.93
C ILE A 22 -7.06 -1.01 -11.88
N GLU A 23 -6.76 0.17 -11.36
CA GLU A 23 -6.50 1.41 -12.10
C GLU A 23 -5.01 1.71 -11.99
N VAL A 24 -4.32 1.85 -13.12
CA VAL A 24 -2.87 2.06 -13.17
C VAL A 24 -2.59 3.43 -13.75
N HIS A 25 -1.78 4.22 -13.05
CA HIS A 25 -1.34 5.54 -13.48
C HIS A 25 0.19 5.56 -13.64
N ARG A 26 0.67 6.29 -14.65
CA ARG A 26 2.09 6.66 -14.70
C ARG A 26 2.41 7.66 -13.59
N THR A 27 1.68 8.78 -13.56
CA THR A 27 1.86 9.84 -12.57
C THR A 27 0.50 10.25 -12.01
N ILE A 28 0.41 10.42 -10.69
CA ILE A 28 -0.78 10.92 -10.00
C ILE A 28 -0.35 11.79 -8.81
N GLY A 29 -1.26 12.61 -8.27
CA GLY A 29 -1.00 13.30 -6.99
C GLY A 29 -0.79 12.30 -5.85
N SER A 30 -1.81 11.50 -5.56
CA SER A 30 -1.79 10.48 -4.52
C SER A 30 -2.75 9.34 -4.86
N THR A 31 -2.26 8.10 -4.80
CA THR A 31 -3.06 6.88 -4.91
C THR A 31 -4.13 6.81 -3.81
N ASN A 32 -3.86 7.33 -2.61
CA ASN A 32 -4.85 7.39 -1.52
C ASN A 32 -6.00 8.35 -1.83
N ASP A 33 -5.72 9.48 -2.48
CA ASP A 33 -6.76 10.45 -2.85
C ASP A 33 -7.66 9.87 -3.93
N ARG A 34 -7.07 9.28 -4.98
CA ARG A 34 -7.85 8.62 -6.03
C ARG A 34 -8.66 7.43 -5.51
N ALA A 35 -8.09 6.61 -4.62
CA ALA A 35 -8.82 5.52 -3.98
C ALA A 35 -9.98 6.00 -3.10
N ARG A 36 -9.93 7.24 -2.61
CA ARG A 36 -11.04 7.88 -1.90
C ARG A 36 -12.13 8.34 -2.84
N GLU A 37 -11.77 9.01 -3.93
CA GLU A 37 -12.72 9.42 -4.97
C GLU A 37 -13.48 8.21 -5.54
N LEU A 38 -12.78 7.10 -5.78
CA LEU A 38 -13.39 5.86 -6.25
C LEU A 38 -14.46 5.31 -5.31
N LEU A 39 -14.46 5.64 -4.00
CA LEU A 39 -15.53 5.19 -3.12
C LEU A 39 -16.88 5.79 -3.52
N ASP A 40 -16.91 6.99 -4.10
CA ASP A 40 -18.13 7.67 -4.53
C ASP A 40 -18.59 7.23 -5.93
N GLU A 41 -17.75 6.51 -6.66
CA GLU A 41 -18.08 5.96 -7.97
C GLU A 41 -18.80 4.59 -7.89
N PRO A 42 -19.81 4.33 -8.73
CA PRO A 42 -20.45 3.01 -8.82
C PRO A 42 -19.43 1.89 -9.07
N GLY A 43 -19.36 0.91 -8.17
CA GLY A 43 -18.43 -0.21 -8.27
C GLY A 43 -16.96 0.13 -7.96
N GLY A 44 -16.67 1.33 -7.44
CA GLY A 44 -15.30 1.71 -7.11
C GLY A 44 -14.78 1.15 -5.79
N GLU A 45 -15.66 0.76 -4.86
CA GLU A 45 -15.26 0.05 -3.64
C GLU A 45 -14.47 -1.23 -3.95
N GLY A 46 -13.28 -1.33 -3.35
CA GLY A 46 -12.38 -2.47 -3.53
C GLY A 46 -11.58 -2.44 -4.83
N ARG A 47 -11.67 -1.41 -5.67
CA ARG A 47 -10.71 -1.19 -6.77
C ARG A 47 -9.37 -0.73 -6.19
N ALA A 48 -8.28 -1.27 -6.73
CA ALA A 48 -6.93 -0.86 -6.39
C ALA A 48 -6.47 0.25 -7.34
N VAL A 49 -5.85 1.28 -6.79
CA VAL A 49 -5.15 2.33 -7.55
C VAL A 49 -3.67 2.09 -7.39
N VAL A 50 -2.95 2.00 -8.51
CA VAL A 50 -1.50 1.81 -8.55
C VAL A 50 -0.88 2.96 -9.33
N ALA A 51 0.25 3.48 -8.87
CA ALA A 51 1.00 4.49 -9.61
C ALA A 51 2.50 4.21 -9.65
N GLU A 52 3.13 4.49 -10.79
CA GLU A 52 4.60 4.50 -10.92
C GLU A 52 5.22 5.72 -10.21
N GLU A 53 4.52 6.86 -10.23
CA GLU A 53 4.93 8.11 -9.59
C GLU A 53 3.77 8.75 -8.80
N GLN A 54 4.09 9.26 -7.60
CA GLN A 54 3.21 10.15 -6.84
C GLN A 54 3.87 11.51 -6.64
N THR A 55 3.27 12.58 -7.17
CA THR A 55 3.78 13.95 -7.05
C THR A 55 3.43 14.61 -5.71
N ALA A 56 2.41 14.09 -5.02
CA ALA A 56 1.94 14.54 -3.72
C ALA A 56 1.77 13.36 -2.74
N GLY A 57 2.69 12.37 -2.82
CA GLY A 57 2.68 11.19 -1.96
C GLY A 57 2.75 11.57 -0.47
N ARG A 58 1.89 10.94 0.34
CA ARG A 58 1.78 11.23 1.78
C ARG A 58 2.17 10.04 2.65
N GLY A 59 2.73 10.35 3.80
CA GLY A 59 2.95 9.46 4.92
C GLY A 59 2.22 9.95 6.18
N ARG A 60 2.36 9.21 7.28
CA ARG A 60 1.75 9.58 8.56
C ARG A 60 2.38 10.85 9.13
N ARG A 61 1.58 11.59 9.91
CA ARG A 61 1.98 12.80 10.64
C ARG A 61 2.53 13.90 9.72
N GLY A 62 1.91 14.07 8.54
CA GLY A 62 2.23 15.14 7.60
C GLY A 62 3.56 14.96 6.85
N ARG A 63 4.24 13.81 6.99
CA ARG A 63 5.46 13.53 6.21
C ARG A 63 5.12 13.22 4.76
N SER A 64 5.99 13.63 3.84
CA SER A 64 5.88 13.24 2.43
C SER A 64 6.37 11.81 2.20
N TRP A 65 5.79 11.14 1.21
CA TRP A 65 6.27 9.86 0.68
C TRP A 65 6.91 10.11 -0.68
N LEU A 66 8.22 9.86 -0.79
CA LEU A 66 8.98 10.06 -2.02
C LEU A 66 8.67 8.90 -2.98
N SER A 67 8.10 9.21 -4.15
CA SER A 67 7.72 8.19 -5.13
C SER A 67 8.06 8.61 -6.57
N PRO A 68 9.35 8.79 -6.92
CA PRO A 68 9.75 9.03 -8.31
C PRO A 68 9.43 7.83 -9.21
N PRO A 69 9.33 8.05 -10.54
CA PRO A 69 8.97 7.04 -11.51
C PRO A 69 9.82 5.76 -11.37
N GLY A 70 9.15 4.62 -11.31
CA GLY A 70 9.77 3.30 -11.37
C GLY A 70 10.55 2.86 -10.14
N LEU A 71 10.72 3.70 -9.10
CA LEU A 71 11.49 3.31 -7.91
C LEU A 71 10.64 2.67 -6.80
N ASN A 72 9.32 2.86 -6.84
CA ASN A 72 8.41 2.47 -5.78
C ASN A 72 7.20 1.73 -6.33
N LEU A 73 6.66 0.80 -5.56
CA LEU A 73 5.30 0.30 -5.74
C LEU A 73 4.40 1.07 -4.78
N THR A 74 3.45 1.83 -5.33
CA THR A 74 2.43 2.51 -4.53
C THR A 74 1.06 1.98 -4.91
N VAL A 75 0.31 1.53 -3.91
CA VAL A 75 -1.01 0.95 -4.11
C VAL A 75 -1.96 1.38 -3.00
N SER A 76 -3.17 1.75 -3.38
CA SER A 76 -4.24 2.10 -2.44
C SER A 76 -5.55 1.44 -2.78
N VAL A 77 -6.31 1.06 -1.75
CA VAL A 77 -7.64 0.48 -1.91
C VAL A 77 -8.62 1.15 -0.95
N GLY A 78 -9.72 1.68 -1.48
CA GLY A 78 -10.85 2.19 -0.72
C GLY A 78 -11.86 1.08 -0.39
N ILE A 79 -12.28 0.96 0.86
CA ILE A 79 -13.30 0.00 1.34
C ILE A 79 -14.28 0.62 2.34
N ARG A 80 -15.46 0.00 2.50
CA ARG A 80 -16.40 0.29 3.60
C ARG A 80 -16.43 -0.89 4.59
N PRO A 81 -15.51 -0.91 5.56
CA PRO A 81 -15.37 -2.06 6.44
C PRO A 81 -16.49 -2.08 7.49
N ARG A 82 -16.95 -3.27 7.87
CA ARG A 82 -17.89 -3.43 8.99
C ARG A 82 -17.13 -3.46 10.31
N LEU A 83 -16.46 -2.35 10.65
CA LEU A 83 -15.65 -2.20 11.85
C LEU A 83 -16.16 -1.04 12.70
N THR A 84 -16.00 -1.16 14.02
CA THR A 84 -16.15 -0.02 14.92
C THR A 84 -14.92 0.89 14.83
N ALA A 85 -15.04 2.14 15.26
CA ALA A 85 -13.90 3.05 15.37
C ALA A 85 -12.80 2.48 16.29
N ARG A 86 -13.20 1.75 17.36
CA ARG A 86 -12.28 1.05 18.26
C ARG A 86 -11.49 -0.04 17.54
N ASP A 87 -12.08 -0.69 16.54
CA ASP A 87 -11.48 -1.81 15.81
C ASP A 87 -10.73 -1.39 14.53
N ALA A 88 -10.70 -0.10 14.20
CA ALA A 88 -10.06 0.41 12.99
C ALA A 88 -8.57 0.03 12.87
N TRP A 89 -7.88 -0.19 13.99
CA TRP A 89 -6.48 -0.65 14.02
C TRP A 89 -6.27 -1.99 13.31
N GLN A 90 -7.31 -2.83 13.22
CA GLN A 90 -7.24 -4.12 12.55
C GLN A 90 -6.92 -3.96 11.06
N LEU A 91 -7.28 -2.84 10.44
CA LEU A 91 -6.93 -2.53 9.05
C LEU A 91 -5.41 -2.42 8.85
N ALA A 92 -4.73 -1.69 9.75
CA ALA A 92 -3.28 -1.55 9.71
C ALA A 92 -2.59 -2.89 9.98
N ALA A 93 -3.10 -3.68 10.93
CA ALA A 93 -2.57 -5.01 11.22
C ALA A 93 -2.71 -5.95 10.02
N ALA A 94 -3.91 -6.04 9.43
CA ALA A 94 -4.17 -6.91 8.28
C ALA A 94 -3.34 -6.50 7.06
N ALA A 95 -3.31 -5.21 6.72
CA ALA A 95 -2.54 -4.71 5.59
C ALA A 95 -1.02 -4.86 5.82
N GLY A 96 -0.54 -4.58 7.03
CA GLY A 96 0.87 -4.72 7.39
C GLY A 96 1.35 -6.16 7.32
N LEU A 97 0.55 -7.10 7.81
CA LEU A 97 0.84 -8.54 7.71
C LEU A 97 0.84 -9.02 6.26
N ALA A 98 -0.14 -8.58 5.45
CA ALA A 98 -0.20 -8.94 4.03
C ALA A 98 1.01 -8.40 3.26
N ALA A 99 1.37 -7.13 3.47
CA ALA A 99 2.52 -6.50 2.82
C ALA A 99 3.85 -7.15 3.25
N ARG A 100 4.00 -7.45 4.54
CA ARG A 100 5.15 -8.21 5.07
C ARG A 100 5.24 -9.58 4.43
N ALA A 101 4.13 -10.32 4.38
CA ALA A 101 4.09 -11.67 3.81
C ALA A 101 4.45 -11.68 2.32
N ALA A 102 4.01 -10.67 1.56
CA ALA A 102 4.40 -10.51 0.16
C ALA A 102 5.90 -10.22 0.01
N CYS A 103 6.44 -9.25 0.75
CA CYS A 103 7.86 -8.89 0.69
C CYS A 103 8.78 -10.03 1.19
N ALA A 104 8.33 -10.80 2.19
CA ALA A 104 9.07 -11.91 2.78
C ALA A 104 9.33 -13.08 1.82
N GLN A 105 8.63 -13.14 0.68
CA GLN A 105 8.92 -14.10 -0.38
C GLN A 105 10.20 -13.78 -1.14
N HIS A 106 10.71 -12.55 -1.01
CA HIS A 106 11.86 -12.05 -1.74
C HIS A 106 13.03 -11.74 -0.81
N VAL A 107 12.77 -11.10 0.34
CA VAL A 107 13.82 -10.66 1.28
C VAL A 107 13.33 -10.76 2.73
N PRO A 108 14.22 -10.98 3.72
CA PRO A 108 13.85 -10.91 5.13
C PRO A 108 13.32 -9.52 5.50
N VAL A 109 12.10 -9.48 6.04
CA VAL A 109 11.41 -8.23 6.39
C VAL A 109 10.58 -8.39 7.66
N ALA A 110 10.70 -7.40 8.53
CA ALA A 110 9.93 -7.28 9.76
C ALA A 110 8.86 -6.19 9.63
N LEU A 111 7.77 -6.34 10.38
CA LEU A 111 6.77 -5.30 10.55
C LEU A 111 7.08 -4.53 11.84
N LYS A 112 7.62 -3.32 11.72
CA LYS A 112 7.72 -2.37 12.82
C LYS A 112 6.33 -1.76 13.04
N TRP A 113 5.67 -2.28 14.08
CA TRP A 113 4.28 -1.93 14.36
C TRP A 113 4.09 -0.41 14.53
N PRO A 114 3.00 0.19 14.02
CA PRO A 114 1.91 -0.46 13.28
C PRO A 114 2.06 -0.45 11.75
N ASN A 115 3.02 0.31 11.20
CA ASN A 115 2.88 0.81 9.82
C ASN A 115 4.16 0.79 9.00
N ASP A 116 5.30 0.33 9.52
CA ASP A 116 6.55 0.37 8.77
C ASP A 116 7.05 -1.05 8.51
N LEU A 117 7.44 -1.33 7.27
CA LEU A 117 8.19 -2.53 6.92
C LEU A 117 9.67 -2.18 6.95
N VAL A 118 10.46 -3.00 7.64
CA VAL A 118 11.87 -2.73 7.89
C VAL A 118 12.73 -3.97 7.63
N ALA A 119 13.95 -3.74 7.18
CA ALA A 119 14.99 -4.76 7.09
C ALA A 119 15.55 -5.11 8.49
N ALA A 120 16.45 -6.10 8.53
CA ALA A 120 17.05 -6.59 9.77
C ALA A 120 17.85 -5.50 10.52
N ASP A 121 18.47 -4.57 9.80
CA ASP A 121 19.20 -3.42 10.35
C ASP A 121 18.28 -2.26 10.77
N GLY A 122 16.97 -2.41 10.59
CA GLY A 122 15.97 -1.38 10.90
C GLY A 122 15.74 -0.36 9.79
N ALA A 123 16.43 -0.45 8.64
CA ALA A 123 16.22 0.43 7.51
C ALA A 123 14.81 0.24 6.93
N LYS A 124 14.15 1.36 6.58
CA LYS A 124 12.77 1.35 6.12
C LYS A 124 12.65 0.87 4.67
N LEU A 125 11.96 -0.24 4.46
CA LEU A 125 11.62 -0.79 3.15
C LEU A 125 10.33 -0.17 2.59
N GLY A 126 9.38 0.13 3.47
CA GLY A 126 8.05 0.57 3.05
C GLY A 126 7.19 0.97 4.22
N GLY A 127 5.98 1.45 3.93
CA GLY A 127 5.04 1.77 4.98
C GLY A 127 3.59 1.85 4.52
N LEU A 128 2.73 1.92 5.52
CA LEU A 128 1.29 1.97 5.38
C LEU A 128 0.74 3.34 5.78
N LEU A 129 -0.27 3.79 5.04
CA LEU A 129 -1.08 4.94 5.38
C LEU A 129 -2.55 4.56 5.32
N ILE A 130 -3.14 4.35 6.50
CA ILE A 130 -4.58 4.10 6.65
C ILE A 130 -5.27 5.41 7.00
N GLU A 131 -6.27 5.79 6.20
CA GLU A 131 -7.07 6.98 6.39
C GLU A 131 -8.54 6.58 6.44
N THR A 132 -9.22 6.88 7.55
CA THR A 132 -10.60 6.46 7.81
C THR A 132 -11.53 7.65 8.00
N THR A 133 -12.77 7.52 7.55
CA THR A 133 -13.89 8.36 8.04
C THR A 133 -14.63 7.60 9.14
N VAL A 134 -15.11 8.33 10.14
CA VAL A 134 -15.86 7.76 11.27
C VAL A 134 -17.23 8.42 11.29
N ASP A 135 -18.27 7.59 11.38
CA ASP A 135 -19.66 8.00 11.55
C ASP A 135 -20.21 7.34 12.81
N GLY A 136 -20.45 8.14 13.85
CA GLY A 136 -20.76 7.65 15.19
C GLY A 136 -19.67 6.73 15.74
N ASP A 137 -20.01 5.47 16.01
CA ASP A 137 -19.09 4.44 16.51
C ASP A 137 -18.51 3.55 15.40
N ARG A 138 -18.81 3.82 14.13
CA ARG A 138 -18.44 2.98 12.99
C ARG A 138 -17.42 3.65 12.08
N VAL A 139 -16.61 2.83 11.43
CA VAL A 139 -15.80 3.28 10.28
C VAL A 139 -16.73 3.39 9.07
N GLY A 140 -16.95 4.62 8.59
CA GLY A 140 -17.77 4.87 7.40
C GLY A 140 -17.07 4.38 6.14
N SER A 141 -15.81 4.76 5.98
CA SER A 141 -14.92 4.26 4.94
C SER A 141 -13.46 4.26 5.39
N ALA A 142 -12.64 3.49 4.70
CA ALA A 142 -11.21 3.43 4.90
C ALA A 142 -10.48 3.37 3.56
N VAL A 143 -9.37 4.09 3.44
CA VAL A 143 -8.39 3.87 2.37
C VAL A 143 -7.14 3.28 2.99
N VAL A 144 -6.72 2.14 2.46
CA VAL A 144 -5.51 1.42 2.83
C VAL A 144 -4.46 1.71 1.77
N GLY A 145 -3.51 2.59 2.07
CA GLY A 145 -2.35 2.87 1.23
C GLY A 145 -1.13 2.08 1.66
N ILE A 146 -0.40 1.53 0.69
CA ILE A 146 0.87 0.82 0.88
C ILE A 146 1.88 1.42 -0.10
N GLY A 147 3.01 1.90 0.43
CA GLY A 147 4.17 2.33 -0.35
C GLY A 147 5.36 1.44 -0.05
N LEU A 148 5.98 0.87 -1.08
CA LEU A 148 7.17 0.02 -0.98
C LEU A 148 8.28 0.58 -1.85
N ASN A 149 9.49 0.66 -1.30
CA ASN A 149 10.69 0.93 -2.07
C ASN A 149 11.08 -0.36 -2.80
N VAL A 150 11.09 -0.33 -4.13
CA VAL A 150 11.34 -1.54 -4.93
C VAL A 150 12.70 -1.45 -5.61
N ASN A 151 12.91 -0.43 -6.47
CA ASN A 151 14.06 -0.38 -7.38
C ASN A 151 15.13 0.63 -6.99
N TRP A 152 15.02 1.29 -5.83
CA TRP A 152 16.10 2.15 -5.33
C TRP A 152 17.39 1.35 -5.13
N ARG A 153 18.54 1.96 -5.41
CA ARG A 153 19.86 1.35 -5.27
C ARG A 153 20.82 2.31 -4.58
N ARG A 154 21.77 1.79 -3.81
CA ARG A 154 22.84 2.64 -3.26
C ARG A 154 23.70 3.21 -4.41
N PRO A 155 24.14 4.47 -4.32
CA PRO A 155 24.02 5.38 -3.17
C PRO A 155 22.73 6.22 -3.11
N ASP A 156 21.81 6.07 -4.06
CA ASP A 156 20.65 6.97 -4.23
C ASP A 156 19.48 6.71 -3.26
N VAL A 157 19.51 5.59 -2.53
CA VAL A 157 18.50 5.28 -1.50
C VAL A 157 18.52 6.37 -0.41
N PRO A 158 17.37 6.96 -0.04
CA PRO A 158 17.29 7.94 1.04
C PRO A 158 17.85 7.42 2.38
N ALA A 159 18.46 8.29 3.17
CA ALA A 159 19.03 7.92 4.46
C ALA A 159 18.01 7.23 5.39
N GLY A 160 18.40 6.10 5.98
CA GLY A 160 17.54 5.28 6.85
C GLY A 160 16.48 4.46 6.10
N ALA A 161 16.48 4.45 4.77
CA ALA A 161 15.66 3.58 3.94
C ALA A 161 16.50 2.48 3.28
N THR A 162 15.80 1.49 2.72
CA THR A 162 16.32 0.44 1.85
C THR A 162 15.26 0.09 0.80
N SER A 163 15.50 -0.88 -0.07
CA SER A 163 14.58 -1.33 -1.11
C SER A 163 14.65 -2.84 -1.30
N LEU A 164 13.69 -3.41 -2.03
CA LEU A 164 13.76 -4.82 -2.42
C LEU A 164 15.01 -5.10 -3.27
N ALA A 165 15.35 -4.23 -4.22
CA ALA A 165 16.53 -4.40 -5.07
C ALA A 165 17.84 -4.35 -4.26
N ASP A 166 17.97 -3.40 -3.32
CA ASP A 166 19.15 -3.26 -2.45
C ASP A 166 19.32 -4.49 -1.55
N LEU A 167 18.23 -4.99 -0.96
CA LEU A 167 18.25 -6.15 -0.06
C LEU A 167 18.44 -7.49 -0.77
N ALA A 168 17.97 -7.62 -2.01
CA ALA A 168 18.10 -8.85 -2.80
C ALA A 168 19.51 -9.05 -3.38
N GLY A 169 20.41 -8.07 -3.24
CA GLY A 169 21.76 -8.11 -3.80
C GLY A 169 21.79 -8.08 -5.34
N GLY A 170 20.71 -7.58 -5.95
CA GLY A 170 20.62 -7.37 -7.40
C GLY A 170 21.22 -6.05 -7.82
#